data_AF-A0A1S1NCY9-F1
#
_entry.id   AF-A0A1S1NCY9-F1
#
_cell.length_a   1.000
_cell.length_b   1.000
_cell.length_c   1.000
_cell.angle_alpha   90.00
_cell.angle_beta   90.00
_cell.angle_gamma   90.00
#
_symmetry.space_group_name_H-M   'P 1'
#
loop_
_entity.id
_entity.type
_entity.pdbx_description
1 polymer ?
#
loop_
_entity_poly.entity_id
_entity_poly.type
_entity_poly.pdbx_seq_one_letter_code
_entity_poly.pdbx_strand_id
1 'polypeptide(L)'
;MDIIEADPQALTAALSLPENLKIRNATLADLEEMAKVTHASWQQAFNPFLPQDVLDRGTHEFFQKIWLSIINKPKENTALVISNGRHIVACGASGKYRTAHNPVSRRVCKIKAGELYRGYVLPDHQNKGLGQALLKARLLKLYEQGYQRAYTWIYAKNEQARAFYEKHGAVSLDSALGLTMNRYPFEEVCYGIEVNSVFHDL
;
A
#
# COMPACT_ATOMS: atom_id res chain seq x y z
N MET A 1 14.44 12.81 -11.24
CA MET A 1 14.47 13.55 -9.96
C MET A 1 13.32 13.02 -9.14
N ASP A 2 13.55 12.62 -7.89
CA ASP A 2 12.49 12.14 -7.00
C ASP A 2 11.60 13.33 -6.63
N ILE A 3 10.36 13.37 -7.11
CA ILE A 3 9.46 14.51 -6.89
C ILE A 3 9.05 14.68 -5.42
N ILE A 4 9.08 13.60 -4.64
CA ILE A 4 8.77 13.64 -3.19
C ILE A 4 9.90 14.33 -2.43
N GLU A 5 11.15 14.19 -2.88
CA GLU A 5 12.30 14.82 -2.25
C GLU A 5 12.58 16.23 -2.79
N ALA A 6 12.17 16.52 -4.04
CA ALA A 6 12.42 17.81 -4.68
C ALA A 6 11.61 18.96 -4.07
N ASP A 7 10.32 18.75 -3.77
CA ASP A 7 9.49 19.74 -3.08
C ASP A 7 8.40 19.06 -2.22
N PRO A 8 8.76 18.65 -0.99
CA PRO A 8 7.83 17.98 -0.08
C PRO A 8 6.60 18.84 0.28
N GLN A 9 6.74 20.17 0.24
CA GLN A 9 5.67 21.09 0.64
C GLN A 9 4.66 21.28 -0.49
N ALA A 10 5.12 21.44 -1.74
CA ALA A 10 4.24 21.45 -2.91
C ALA A 10 3.49 20.12 -3.04
N LEU A 11 4.16 18.98 -2.80
CA LEU A 11 3.51 17.67 -2.84
C LEU A 11 2.45 17.52 -1.73
N THR A 12 2.73 18.01 -0.52
CA THR A 12 1.76 18.00 0.59
C THR A 12 0.50 18.76 0.22
N ALA A 13 0.65 19.96 -0.36
CA ALA A 13 -0.47 20.77 -0.85
C ALA A 13 -1.23 20.08 -1.99
N ALA A 14 -0.52 19.56 -2.99
CA ALA A 14 -1.12 18.87 -4.14
C ALA A 14 -1.89 17.60 -3.75
N LEU A 15 -1.46 16.92 -2.67
CA LEU A 15 -2.13 15.75 -2.12
C LEU A 15 -3.24 16.11 -1.11
N SER A 16 -3.52 17.39 -0.90
CA SER A 16 -4.52 17.89 0.07
C SER A 16 -4.31 17.32 1.49
N LEU A 17 -3.05 17.15 1.89
CA LEU A 17 -2.71 16.74 3.24
C LEU A 17 -2.85 17.92 4.21
N PRO A 18 -3.29 17.69 5.46
CA PRO A 18 -3.20 18.70 6.52
C PRO A 18 -1.78 19.26 6.64
N GLU A 19 -1.63 20.56 6.91
CA GLU A 19 -0.31 21.24 6.93
C GLU A 19 0.70 20.60 7.90
N ASN A 20 0.21 20.00 8.99
CA ASN A 20 1.05 19.33 9.97
C ASN A 20 1.47 17.92 9.55
N LEU A 21 0.96 17.37 8.44
CA LEU A 21 1.29 16.06 7.92
C LEU A 21 2.14 16.17 6.67
N LYS A 22 3.20 15.37 6.59
CA LYS A 22 4.12 15.33 5.45
C LYS A 22 4.24 13.91 4.95
N ILE A 23 4.24 13.76 3.63
CA ILE A 23 4.58 12.50 2.97
C ILE A 23 6.06 12.48 2.59
N ARG A 24 6.75 11.36 2.83
CA ARG A 24 8.17 11.20 2.50
C ARG A 24 8.54 9.75 2.27
N ASN A 25 9.72 9.54 1.68
CA ASN A 25 10.36 8.23 1.65
C ASN A 25 10.58 7.70 3.08
N ALA A 26 10.31 6.40 3.26
CA ALA A 26 10.59 5.69 4.49
C ALA A 26 12.07 5.32 4.58
N THR A 27 12.59 5.30 5.81
CA THR A 27 13.97 4.97 6.14
C THR A 27 14.03 3.79 7.10
N LEU A 28 15.23 3.25 7.35
CA LEU A 28 15.41 2.18 8.33
C LEU A 28 15.02 2.61 9.76
N ALA A 29 15.09 3.90 10.08
CA ALA A 29 14.66 4.42 11.38
C ALA A 29 13.13 4.37 11.58
N ASP A 30 12.35 4.29 10.48
CA ASP A 30 10.88 4.28 10.53
C ASP A 30 10.30 2.87 10.79
N LEU A 31 11.14 1.83 10.74
CA LEU A 31 10.70 0.43 10.72
C LEU A 31 9.79 0.03 11.88
N GLU A 32 10.16 0.43 13.10
CA GLU A 32 9.40 0.10 14.29
C GLU A 32 8.00 0.75 14.26
N GLU A 33 7.93 2.02 13.89
CA GLU A 33 6.67 2.76 13.89
C GLU A 33 5.77 2.36 12.71
N MET A 34 6.34 2.09 11.54
CA MET A 34 5.61 1.50 10.41
C MET A 34 5.01 0.14 10.77
N ALA A 35 5.74 -0.68 11.54
CA ALA A 35 5.23 -1.95 12.03
C ALA A 35 4.05 -1.78 12.99
N LYS A 36 4.10 -0.79 13.90
CA LYS A 36 2.98 -0.44 14.80
C LYS A 36 1.74 0.00 14.02
N VAL A 37 1.90 0.90 13.04
CA VAL A 37 0.81 1.36 12.17
C VAL A 37 0.19 0.20 11.41
N THR A 38 1.04 -0.66 10.83
CA THR A 38 0.60 -1.84 10.09
C THR A 38 -0.15 -2.81 10.99
N HIS A 39 0.39 -3.11 12.17
CA HIS A 39 -0.23 -4.01 13.14
C HIS A 39 -1.62 -3.52 13.55
N ALA A 40 -1.74 -2.29 14.02
CA ALA A 40 -3.03 -1.73 14.47
C ALA A 40 -4.09 -1.75 13.35
N SER A 41 -3.70 -1.32 12.15
CA SER A 41 -4.60 -1.24 11.00
C SER A 41 -4.98 -2.64 10.48
N TRP A 42 -4.03 -3.58 10.49
CA TRP A 42 -4.25 -4.95 10.03
C TRP A 42 -5.14 -5.72 11.01
N GLN A 43 -4.92 -5.61 12.32
CA GLN A 43 -5.79 -6.21 13.32
C GLN A 43 -7.24 -5.72 13.14
N GLN A 44 -7.46 -4.41 13.04
CA GLN A 44 -8.80 -3.86 12.83
C GLN A 44 -9.44 -4.37 11.52
N ALA A 45 -8.71 -4.30 10.41
CA ALA A 45 -9.26 -4.61 9.09
C ALA A 45 -9.53 -6.11 8.88
N PHE A 46 -8.75 -6.99 9.50
CA PHE A 46 -8.82 -8.44 9.26
C PHE A 46 -9.51 -9.22 10.39
N ASN A 47 -9.71 -8.63 11.57
CA ASN A 47 -10.42 -9.25 12.69
C ASN A 47 -11.79 -9.85 12.32
N PRO A 48 -12.62 -9.20 11.48
CA PRO A 48 -13.91 -9.79 11.09
C PRO A 48 -13.80 -11.04 10.19
N PHE A 49 -12.63 -11.33 9.63
CA PHE A 49 -12.48 -12.30 8.53
C PHE A 49 -11.45 -13.40 8.78
N LEU A 50 -10.55 -13.22 9.73
CA LEU A 50 -9.48 -14.18 10.03
C LEU A 50 -9.65 -14.76 11.44
N PRO A 51 -9.35 -16.06 11.63
CA PRO A 51 -9.27 -16.67 12.95
C PRO A 51 -8.23 -15.98 13.84
N GLN A 52 -8.46 -15.99 15.16
CA GLN A 52 -7.58 -15.35 16.13
C GLN A 52 -6.15 -15.89 16.09
N ASP A 53 -5.97 -17.21 15.90
CA ASP A 53 -4.64 -17.83 15.82
C ASP A 53 -3.84 -17.38 14.58
N VAL A 54 -4.54 -16.94 13.52
CA VAL A 54 -3.92 -16.30 12.34
C VAL A 54 -3.60 -14.84 12.65
N LEU A 55 -4.51 -14.12 13.31
CA LEU A 55 -4.32 -12.73 13.72
C LEU A 55 -3.12 -12.56 14.65
N ASP A 56 -2.94 -13.47 15.60
CA ASP A 56 -1.84 -13.46 16.57
C ASP A 56 -0.44 -13.62 15.93
N ARG A 57 -0.38 -14.06 14.67
CA ARG A 57 0.88 -14.15 13.91
C ARG A 57 1.29 -12.83 13.26
N GLY A 58 0.37 -11.88 13.16
CA GLY A 58 0.65 -10.55 12.65
C GLY A 58 1.31 -9.71 13.72
N THR A 59 2.50 -10.10 14.20
CA THR A 59 3.21 -9.36 15.27
C THR A 59 3.94 -8.13 14.73
N HIS A 60 4.35 -7.22 15.62
CA HIS A 60 5.19 -6.09 15.25
C HIS A 60 6.50 -6.54 14.57
N GLU A 61 7.16 -7.57 15.10
CA GLU A 61 8.42 -8.09 14.54
C GLU A 61 8.21 -8.68 13.14
N PHE A 62 7.06 -9.33 12.91
CA PHE A 62 6.70 -9.84 11.59
C PHE A 62 6.57 -8.70 10.57
N PHE A 63 5.81 -7.66 10.91
CA PHE A 63 5.64 -6.51 10.02
C PHE A 63 6.93 -5.71 9.84
N GLN A 64 7.76 -5.59 10.88
CA GLN A 64 9.06 -4.94 10.79
C GLN A 64 9.98 -5.66 9.81
N LYS A 65 10.04 -7.00 9.84
CA LYS A 65 10.81 -7.81 8.87
C LYS A 65 10.32 -7.60 7.44
N ILE A 66 9.00 -7.50 7.25
CA ILE A 66 8.45 -7.20 5.93
C ILE A 66 8.89 -5.81 5.44
N TRP A 67 8.73 -4.77 6.26
CA TRP A 67 9.14 -3.43 5.88
C TRP A 67 10.65 -3.33 5.63
N LEU A 68 11.47 -4.00 6.43
CA LEU A 68 12.91 -4.13 6.22
C LEU A 68 13.21 -4.74 4.84
N SER A 69 12.51 -5.81 4.45
CA SER A 69 12.70 -6.45 3.14
C SER A 69 12.33 -5.53 1.96
N ILE A 70 11.35 -4.64 2.15
CA ILE A 70 10.91 -3.68 1.14
C ILE A 70 11.95 -2.56 1.01
N ILE A 71 12.34 -1.95 2.13
CA ILE A 71 13.27 -0.81 2.18
C ILE A 71 14.68 -1.21 1.72
N ASN A 72 15.13 -2.43 2.02
CA ASN A 72 16.45 -2.93 1.58
C ASN A 72 16.57 -3.21 0.08
N LYS A 73 15.50 -3.00 -0.71
CA LYS A 73 15.52 -3.16 -2.16
C LYS A 73 15.07 -1.87 -2.88
N PRO A 74 15.77 -0.74 -2.69
CA PRO A 74 15.35 0.56 -3.22
C PRO A 74 15.35 0.64 -4.75
N LYS A 75 16.02 -0.30 -5.44
CA LYS A 75 15.96 -0.44 -6.91
C LYS A 75 14.67 -1.11 -7.41
N GLU A 76 13.98 -1.84 -6.54
CA GLU A 76 12.76 -2.59 -6.90
C GLU A 76 11.50 -1.95 -6.29
N ASN A 77 11.64 -1.32 -5.12
CA ASN A 77 10.54 -0.87 -4.29
C ASN A 77 10.76 0.56 -3.77
N THR A 78 9.66 1.26 -3.52
CA THR A 78 9.60 2.50 -2.76
C THR A 78 8.64 2.32 -1.60
N ALA A 79 9.06 2.69 -0.39
CA ALA A 79 8.21 2.76 0.78
C ALA A 79 8.02 4.22 1.18
N LEU A 80 6.77 4.60 1.46
CA LEU A 80 6.37 5.95 1.83
C LEU A 80 5.68 5.94 3.18
N VAL A 81 5.83 7.05 3.90
CA VAL A 81 5.15 7.31 5.18
C VAL A 81 4.51 8.68 5.15
N ILE A 82 3.37 8.81 5.84
CA ILE A 82 2.77 10.11 6.20
C ILE A 82 3.01 10.30 7.69
N SER A 83 3.65 11.41 8.06
CA SER A 83 4.07 11.69 9.44
C SER A 83 3.74 13.11 9.85
N ASN A 84 3.43 13.31 11.14
CA ASN A 84 3.30 14.64 11.75
C ASN A 84 4.62 15.21 12.29
N GLY A 85 5.76 14.61 11.90
CA GLY A 85 7.10 14.96 12.40
C GLY A 85 7.49 14.27 13.71
N ARG A 86 6.52 13.72 14.46
CA ARG A 86 6.76 12.91 15.67
C ARG A 86 6.33 11.47 15.50
N HIS A 87 5.21 11.27 14.81
CA HIS A 87 4.58 9.99 14.61
C HIS A 87 4.25 9.74 13.15
N ILE A 88 4.34 8.47 12.74
CA ILE A 88 3.85 7.97 11.46
C ILE A 88 2.38 7.57 11.63
N VAL A 89 1.51 8.10 10.77
CA VAL A 89 0.06 7.85 10.82
C VAL A 89 -0.45 7.00 9.65
N ALA A 90 0.35 6.88 8.60
CA ALA A 90 0.09 6.00 7.46
C ALA A 90 1.39 5.56 6.81
N CYS A 91 1.39 4.36 6.22
CA CYS A 91 2.52 3.84 5.47
C CYS A 91 2.06 2.98 4.29
N GLY A 92 2.86 2.98 3.22
CA GLY A 92 2.57 2.20 2.03
C GLY A 92 3.80 1.93 1.18
N ALA A 93 3.75 0.91 0.32
CA ALA A 93 4.84 0.68 -0.62
C ALA A 93 4.36 0.36 -2.03
N SER A 94 5.22 0.60 -3.01
CA SER A 94 4.98 0.23 -4.40
C SER A 94 6.27 -0.22 -5.05
N GLY A 95 6.19 -0.94 -6.16
CA GLY A 95 7.39 -1.39 -6.86
C GLY A 95 7.08 -2.39 -7.97
N LYS A 96 8.08 -3.19 -8.32
CA LYS A 96 7.98 -4.24 -9.33
C LYS A 96 6.92 -5.28 -8.96
N TYR A 97 6.03 -5.62 -9.89
CA TYR A 97 5.03 -6.67 -9.63
C TYR A 97 5.65 -8.00 -9.18
N ARG A 98 5.14 -8.57 -8.10
CA ARG A 98 5.58 -9.84 -7.52
C ARG A 98 4.63 -10.95 -7.96
N THR A 99 5.17 -11.95 -8.63
CA THR A 99 4.38 -13.10 -9.08
C THR A 99 4.06 -14.04 -7.91
N ALA A 100 2.79 -14.18 -7.58
CA ALA A 100 2.28 -15.18 -6.65
C ALA A 100 2.08 -16.55 -7.34
N HIS A 101 2.01 -17.61 -6.53
CA HIS A 101 1.75 -18.97 -7.00
C HIS A 101 0.26 -19.24 -7.28
N ASN A 102 -0.46 -18.26 -7.83
CA ASN A 102 -1.87 -18.40 -8.24
C ASN A 102 -2.01 -18.09 -9.75
N PRO A 103 -3.01 -18.70 -10.45
CA PRO A 103 -3.11 -18.61 -11.91
C PRO A 103 -3.37 -17.19 -12.42
N VAL A 104 -4.13 -16.39 -11.67
CA VAL A 104 -4.43 -14.99 -12.01
C VAL A 104 -3.16 -14.16 -11.98
N SER A 105 -2.35 -14.29 -10.93
CA SER A 105 -1.06 -13.59 -10.81
C SER A 105 -0.11 -13.94 -11.96
N ARG A 106 -0.09 -15.20 -12.42
CA ARG A 106 0.73 -15.64 -13.57
C ARG A 106 0.22 -15.10 -14.90
N ARG A 107 -1.08 -14.80 -15.01
CA ARG A 107 -1.67 -14.21 -16.20
C ARG A 107 -1.41 -12.70 -16.24
N VAL A 108 -1.67 -11.99 -15.14
CA VAL A 108 -1.48 -10.52 -15.09
C VAL A 108 0.00 -10.13 -15.12
N CYS A 109 0.92 -10.96 -14.62
CA CYS A 109 2.36 -10.66 -14.69
C CYS A 109 2.93 -10.64 -16.12
N LYS A 110 2.18 -11.12 -17.12
CA LYS A 110 2.56 -10.99 -18.54
C LYS A 110 2.48 -9.55 -19.03
N ILE A 111 1.72 -8.70 -18.33
CA ILE A 111 1.65 -7.27 -18.56
C ILE A 111 2.69 -6.60 -17.66
N LYS A 112 3.51 -5.72 -18.23
CA LYS A 112 4.46 -4.91 -17.46
C LYS A 112 3.68 -3.91 -16.59
N ALA A 113 3.51 -4.24 -15.32
CA ALA A 113 2.85 -3.40 -14.34
C ALA A 113 3.69 -3.28 -13.07
N GLY A 114 3.49 -2.19 -12.34
CA GLY A 114 3.89 -2.07 -10.95
C GLY A 114 2.92 -2.81 -10.04
N GLU A 115 3.24 -2.87 -8.76
CA GLU A 115 2.34 -3.36 -7.73
C GLU A 115 2.25 -2.34 -6.59
N LEU A 116 1.03 -2.15 -6.12
CA LEU A 116 0.71 -1.40 -4.92
C LEU A 116 0.67 -2.36 -3.74
N TYR A 117 1.81 -2.51 -3.06
CA TYR A 117 1.92 -3.30 -1.82
C TYR A 117 1.32 -2.59 -0.60
N ARG A 118 0.64 -3.31 0.29
CA ARG A 118 0.47 -2.95 1.73
C ARG A 118 0.25 -1.46 1.99
N GLY A 119 -0.98 -0.96 1.89
CA GLY A 119 -1.33 0.40 2.30
C GLY A 119 -2.11 0.39 3.61
N TYR A 120 -1.63 1.12 4.62
CA TYR A 120 -2.29 1.19 5.92
C TYR A 120 -2.34 2.63 6.43
N VAL A 121 -3.47 2.98 7.05
CA VAL A 121 -3.72 4.23 7.75
C VAL A 121 -4.23 3.86 9.13
N LEU A 122 -3.66 4.47 10.18
CA LEU A 122 -4.10 4.24 11.55
C LEU A 122 -5.62 4.41 11.67
N PRO A 123 -6.32 3.57 12.46
CA PRO A 123 -7.77 3.60 12.61
C PRO A 123 -8.34 5.02 12.81
N ASP A 124 -7.79 5.78 13.77
CA ASP A 124 -8.25 7.12 14.12
C ASP A 124 -7.90 8.21 13.08
N HIS A 125 -7.19 7.82 12.03
CA HIS A 125 -6.75 8.69 10.93
C HIS A 125 -7.40 8.32 9.59
N GLN A 126 -8.26 7.31 9.56
CA GLN A 126 -9.04 6.95 8.37
C GLN A 126 -10.10 8.00 8.05
N ASN A 127 -10.62 7.96 6.82
CA ASN A 127 -11.65 8.89 6.30
C ASN A 127 -11.26 10.38 6.32
N LYS A 128 -9.96 10.69 6.42
CA LYS A 128 -9.40 12.05 6.40
C LYS A 128 -8.53 12.33 5.16
N GLY A 129 -8.76 11.59 4.06
CA GLY A 129 -7.98 11.75 2.81
C GLY A 129 -6.59 11.10 2.78
N LEU A 130 -6.06 10.61 3.91
CA LEU A 130 -4.68 10.08 3.97
C LEU A 130 -4.44 8.85 3.08
N GLY A 131 -5.44 7.96 2.96
CA GLY A 131 -5.36 6.81 2.07
C GLY A 131 -5.27 7.22 0.59
N GLN A 132 -6.02 8.25 0.20
CA GLN A 132 -5.98 8.82 -1.15
C GLN A 132 -4.61 9.48 -1.42
N ALA A 133 -4.12 10.30 -0.49
CA ALA A 133 -2.80 10.92 -0.61
C ALA A 133 -1.69 9.87 -0.77
N LEU A 134 -1.74 8.81 0.05
CA LEU A 134 -0.78 7.71 -0.03
C LEU A 134 -0.88 6.93 -1.35
N LEU A 135 -2.09 6.67 -1.84
CA LEU A 135 -2.31 6.01 -3.14
C LEU A 135 -1.73 6.85 -4.28
N LYS A 136 -2.07 8.15 -4.35
CA LYS A 136 -1.58 9.08 -5.37
C LYS A 136 -0.06 9.14 -5.39
N ALA A 137 0.58 9.28 -4.23
CA ALA A 137 2.05 9.32 -4.14
C ALA A 137 2.70 8.01 -4.59
N ARG A 138 2.10 6.86 -4.26
CA ARG A 138 2.63 5.54 -4.69
C ARG A 138 2.48 5.30 -6.18
N LEU A 139 1.39 5.77 -6.78
CA LEU A 139 1.19 5.74 -8.24
C LEU A 139 2.18 6.68 -8.93
N LEU A 140 2.43 7.87 -8.39
CA LEU A 140 3.47 8.78 -8.88
C LEU A 140 4.86 8.12 -8.87
N LYS A 141 5.19 7.35 -7.82
CA LYS A 141 6.42 6.54 -7.80
C LYS A 141 6.49 5.47 -8.88
N LEU A 142 5.38 4.79 -9.13
CA LEU A 142 5.32 3.82 -10.22
C LEU A 142 5.46 4.50 -11.60
N TYR A 143 4.92 5.70 -11.75
CA TYR A 143 5.09 6.51 -12.95
C TYR A 143 6.55 6.89 -13.19
N GLU A 144 7.24 7.40 -12.16
CA GLU A 144 8.68 7.73 -12.20
C GLU A 144 9.54 6.51 -12.58
N GLN A 145 9.08 5.31 -12.23
CA GLN A 145 9.72 4.03 -12.58
C GLN A 145 9.33 3.51 -13.98
N GLY A 146 8.51 4.25 -14.73
CA GLY A 146 8.10 3.91 -16.10
C GLY A 146 7.00 2.86 -16.19
N TYR A 147 6.23 2.64 -15.12
CA TYR A 147 5.03 1.80 -15.17
C TYR A 147 3.83 2.62 -15.61
N GLN A 148 3.03 2.05 -16.53
CA GLN A 148 1.77 2.63 -16.98
C GLN A 148 0.57 2.09 -16.19
N ARG A 149 0.71 0.90 -15.59
CA ARG A 149 -0.34 0.21 -14.84
C ARG A 149 0.20 -0.27 -13.52
N ALA A 150 -0.67 -0.38 -12.54
CA ALA A 150 -0.37 -1.00 -11.27
C ALA A 150 -1.43 -2.03 -10.89
N TYR A 151 -1.02 -3.07 -10.17
CA TYR A 151 -1.92 -4.06 -9.60
C TYR A 151 -1.92 -4.00 -8.08
N THR A 152 -3.04 -4.37 -7.46
CA THR A 152 -3.12 -4.62 -6.02
C THR A 152 -3.99 -5.83 -5.75
N TRP A 153 -3.74 -6.50 -4.64
CA TRP A 153 -4.47 -7.67 -4.20
C TRP A 153 -5.18 -7.33 -2.89
N ILE A 154 -6.51 -7.50 -2.88
CA ILE A 154 -7.37 -7.13 -1.77
C ILE A 154 -8.13 -8.37 -1.32
N TYR A 155 -8.25 -8.57 -0.01
CA TYR A 155 -9.09 -9.63 0.52
C TYR A 155 -10.53 -9.45 0.00
N ALA A 156 -11.13 -10.46 -0.62
CA ALA A 156 -12.46 -10.39 -1.22
C ALA A 156 -13.55 -9.88 -0.25
N LYS A 157 -13.41 -10.24 1.04
CA LYS A 157 -14.31 -9.82 2.13
C LYS A 157 -14.06 -8.41 2.65
N ASN A 158 -12.93 -7.78 2.29
CA ASN A 158 -12.62 -6.41 2.72
C ASN A 158 -13.31 -5.39 1.80
N GLU A 159 -14.62 -5.25 1.98
CA GLU A 159 -15.47 -4.36 1.19
C GLU A 159 -15.02 -2.89 1.27
N GLN A 160 -14.55 -2.44 2.44
CA GLN A 160 -14.03 -1.08 2.63
C GLN A 160 -12.84 -0.80 1.71
N ALA A 161 -11.87 -1.72 1.66
CA ALA A 161 -10.70 -1.57 0.79
C ALA A 161 -11.09 -1.67 -0.69
N ARG A 162 -11.98 -2.58 -1.06
CA ARG A 162 -12.48 -2.73 -2.43
C ARG A 162 -13.16 -1.45 -2.92
N ALA A 163 -14.11 -0.93 -2.14
CA ALA A 163 -14.79 0.33 -2.44
C ALA A 163 -13.81 1.52 -2.50
N PHE A 164 -12.79 1.53 -1.64
CA PHE A 164 -11.73 2.54 -1.71
C PHE A 164 -11.00 2.49 -3.06
N TYR A 165 -10.55 1.32 -3.51
CA TYR A 165 -9.82 1.22 -4.78
C TYR A 165 -10.71 1.49 -6.00
N GLU A 166 -11.95 1.00 -6.00
CA GLU A 166 -12.95 1.25 -7.05
C GLU A 166 -13.26 2.74 -7.19
N LYS A 167 -13.44 3.45 -6.07
CA LYS A 167 -13.62 4.92 -6.06
C LYS A 167 -12.44 5.67 -6.70
N HIS A 168 -11.24 5.10 -6.66
CA HIS A 168 -10.03 5.67 -7.26
C HIS A 168 -9.74 5.10 -8.66
N GLY A 169 -10.75 4.54 -9.33
CA GLY A 169 -10.65 4.10 -10.71
C GLY A 169 -9.98 2.74 -10.92
N ALA A 170 -9.76 1.97 -9.85
CA ALA A 170 -9.30 0.60 -9.99
C ALA A 170 -10.44 -0.32 -10.46
N VAL A 171 -10.13 -1.25 -11.35
CA VAL A 171 -11.08 -2.21 -11.92
C VAL A 171 -10.72 -3.61 -11.44
N SER A 172 -11.72 -4.37 -10.97
CA SER A 172 -11.55 -5.78 -10.63
C SER A 172 -11.23 -6.58 -11.89
N LEU A 173 -10.08 -7.25 -11.91
CA LEU A 173 -9.62 -8.04 -13.06
C LEU A 173 -10.01 -9.52 -12.95
N ASP A 174 -9.82 -10.11 -11.77
CA ASP A 174 -10.20 -11.49 -11.45
C ASP A 174 -10.00 -11.75 -9.95
N SER A 175 -10.42 -12.92 -9.48
CA SER A 175 -10.20 -13.41 -8.11
C SER A 175 -9.35 -14.67 -8.10
N ALA A 176 -8.62 -14.89 -7.01
CA ALA A 176 -7.82 -16.09 -6.80
C ALA A 176 -7.77 -16.48 -5.33
N LEU A 177 -7.37 -17.72 -5.06
CA LEU A 177 -6.98 -18.13 -3.72
C LEU A 177 -5.55 -17.65 -3.42
N GLY A 178 -5.42 -16.89 -2.34
CA GLY A 178 -4.17 -16.47 -1.73
C GLY A 178 -3.86 -17.24 -0.46
N LEU A 179 -2.66 -17.01 0.09
CA LEU A 179 -2.21 -17.57 1.36
C LEU A 179 -1.70 -16.44 2.24
N THR A 180 -2.22 -16.36 3.47
CA THR A 180 -1.73 -15.43 4.48
C THR A 180 -0.96 -16.20 5.55
N MET A 181 -0.68 -15.55 6.67
CA MET A 181 0.00 -16.11 7.84
C MET A 181 -0.47 -17.54 8.15
N ASN A 182 0.47 -18.39 8.54
CA ASN A 182 0.24 -19.83 8.77
C ASN A 182 -0.31 -20.58 7.54
N ARG A 183 -0.08 -20.07 6.33
CA ARG A 183 -0.65 -20.59 5.07
C ARG A 183 -2.18 -20.66 5.11
N TYR A 184 -2.82 -19.77 5.89
CA TYR A 184 -4.27 -19.71 5.93
C TYR A 184 -4.80 -19.29 4.54
N PRO A 185 -5.65 -20.10 3.89
CA PRO A 185 -6.17 -19.82 2.57
C PRO A 185 -7.25 -18.74 2.64
N PHE A 186 -7.22 -17.81 1.69
CA PHE A 186 -8.22 -16.74 1.62
C PHE A 186 -8.45 -16.30 0.17
N GLU A 187 -9.66 -15.86 -0.14
CA GLU A 187 -9.97 -15.33 -1.48
C GLU A 187 -9.49 -13.89 -1.62
N GLU A 188 -8.77 -13.57 -2.68
CA GLU A 188 -8.31 -12.22 -2.99
C GLU A 188 -8.77 -11.81 -4.39
N VAL A 189 -9.05 -10.53 -4.54
CA VAL A 189 -9.41 -9.90 -5.80
C VAL A 189 -8.23 -9.08 -6.29
N CYS A 190 -7.82 -9.31 -7.53
CA CYS A 190 -6.81 -8.53 -8.22
C CYS A 190 -7.47 -7.31 -8.84
N TYR A 191 -7.05 -6.12 -8.42
CA TYR A 191 -7.47 -4.85 -9.01
C TYR A 191 -6.35 -4.28 -9.88
N GLY A 192 -6.72 -3.74 -11.04
CA GLY A 192 -5.84 -2.98 -11.92
C GLY A 192 -6.19 -1.50 -11.94
N ILE A 193 -5.18 -0.64 -11.92
CA ILE A 193 -5.32 0.81 -11.98
C ILE A 193 -4.32 1.38 -12.98
N GLU A 194 -4.78 2.34 -13.78
CA GLU A 194 -3.92 3.11 -14.69
C GLU A 194 -3.11 4.11 -13.85
N VAL A 195 -1.78 4.09 -14.01
CA VAL A 195 -0.87 4.88 -13.18
C VAL A 195 -1.03 6.37 -13.43
N ASN A 196 -1.34 6.76 -14.67
CA ASN A 196 -1.54 8.16 -15.05
C ASN A 196 -2.83 8.78 -14.51
N SER A 197 -3.74 7.99 -13.90
CA SER A 197 -4.96 8.51 -13.27
C SER A 197 -4.67 9.59 -12.22
N VAL A 198 -3.47 9.59 -11.63
CA VAL A 198 -3.06 10.63 -10.67
C VAL A 198 -2.93 12.02 -11.28
N PHE A 199 -2.72 12.14 -12.59
CA PHE A 199 -2.51 13.43 -13.26
C PHE A 199 -3.82 14.11 -13.70
N HIS A 200 -4.97 13.45 -13.59
CA HIS A 200 -6.23 14.08 -13.93
C HIS A 200 -6.72 15.06 -12.84
N ASP A 201 -6.14 14.98 -11.63
CA ASP A 201 -6.54 15.75 -10.45
C ASP A 201 -5.42 16.68 -9.91
N LEU A 202 -4.25 16.71 -10.54
CA LEU A 202 -3.09 17.54 -10.15
C LEU A 202 -2.97 18.75 -11.08
#